data_AF-A0A4W5L3V5-F1
#
_entry.id   AF-A0A4W5L3V5-F1
#
_cell.length_a   1.000
_cell.length_b   1.000
_cell.length_c   1.000
_cell.angle_alpha   90.00
_cell.angle_beta   90.00
_cell.angle_gamma   90.00
#
_symmetry.space_group_name_H-M   'P 1'
#
loop_
_entity.id
_entity.type
_entity.pdbx_description
1 polymer ?
#
loop_
_entity_poly.entity_id
_entity_poly.type
_entity_poly.pdbx_seq_one_letter_code
_entity_poly.pdbx_strand_id
1 'polypeptide(L)'
;MVVFVLFQVDVRQCHYLVDLDLETSAPREPRYADNTDWSVIASKPFLNAARSSPLFRAFFIPFLSEHHTTYTRYVILKPRRPKQPRKRSHA
;
A
#
# COMPACT_ATOMS: atom_id res chain seq x y z
N MET A 1 -21.32 -3.10 -0.64
CA MET A 1 -20.52 -3.23 -1.89
C MET A 1 -19.75 -1.94 -2.07
N VAL A 2 -18.46 -1.90 -1.71
CA VAL A 2 -17.60 -0.79 -2.12
C VAL A 2 -17.37 -0.99 -3.61
N VAL A 3 -17.80 -0.02 -4.41
CA VAL A 3 -17.50 0.05 -5.84
C VAL A 3 -15.99 0.25 -5.95
N PHE A 4 -15.23 -0.86 -6.03
CA PHE A 4 -13.85 -0.83 -6.48
C PHE A 4 -13.89 -0.50 -7.97
N VAL A 5 -13.68 0.78 -8.24
CA VAL A 5 -13.61 1.41 -9.54
C VAL A 5 -12.76 0.55 -10.49
N LEU A 6 -13.36 0.10 -11.60
CA LEU A 6 -12.73 -0.64 -12.71
C LEU A 6 -11.75 0.24 -13.53
N PHE A 7 -11.00 1.13 -12.90
CA PHE A 7 -9.92 1.86 -13.55
C PHE A 7 -8.60 1.30 -13.04
N GLN A 8 -8.08 0.28 -13.74
CA GLN A 8 -6.67 -0.08 -13.60
C GLN A 8 -5.85 1.04 -14.25
N VAL A 9 -5.35 1.95 -13.42
CA VAL A 9 -4.36 2.94 -13.82
C VAL A 9 -3.04 2.22 -14.00
N ASP A 10 -2.35 2.44 -15.13
CA ASP A 10 -0.99 1.93 -15.30
C ASP A 10 -0.09 2.49 -14.17
N VAL A 11 0.45 1.63 -13.31
CA VAL A 11 1.36 2.04 -12.23
C VAL A 11 2.61 2.77 -12.74
N ARG A 12 2.95 2.62 -14.02
CA ARG A 12 4.07 3.32 -14.65
C ARG A 12 3.86 4.82 -14.78
N GLN A 13 2.65 5.36 -14.73
CA GLN A 13 2.43 6.82 -14.77
C GLN A 13 2.41 7.44 -13.36
N CYS A 14 2.40 6.62 -12.30
CA CYS A 14 2.33 7.09 -10.92
C CYS A 14 3.70 7.63 -10.43
N HIS A 15 3.68 8.80 -9.78
CA HIS A 15 4.87 9.37 -9.13
C HIS A 15 5.11 8.77 -7.75
N TYR A 16 4.02 8.47 -7.04
CA TYR A 16 4.01 7.78 -5.76
C TYR A 16 2.93 6.71 -5.84
N LEU A 17 3.22 5.57 -5.26
CA LEU A 17 2.28 4.47 -5.08
C LEU A 17 2.16 4.23 -3.58
N VAL A 18 0.93 4.10 -3.08
CA VAL A 18 0.67 3.75 -1.68
C VAL A 18 0.10 2.34 -1.70
N ASP A 19 0.79 1.43 -1.05
CA ASP A 19 0.47 0.00 -1.03
C ASP A 19 0.38 -0.50 0.41
N LEU A 20 -0.48 -1.49 0.65
CA LEU A 20 -0.55 -2.20 1.92
C LEU A 20 0.33 -3.44 1.79
N ASP A 21 1.43 -3.50 2.54
CA ASP A 21 2.39 -4.60 2.44
C ASP A 21 1.81 -5.89 3.07
N LEU A 22 1.00 -6.59 2.30
CA LEU A 22 0.43 -7.88 2.67
C LEU A 22 1.35 -8.98 2.14
N GLU A 23 1.56 -10.03 2.93
CA GLU A 23 2.29 -11.23 2.50
C GLU A 23 1.59 -11.92 1.31
N THR A 24 0.26 -11.74 1.20
CA THR A 24 -0.56 -12.28 0.13
C THR A 24 -0.58 -11.35 -1.09
N SER A 25 -0.09 -11.82 -2.24
CA SER A 25 -0.24 -11.12 -3.53
C SER A 25 -1.56 -11.50 -4.20
N ALA A 26 -2.33 -10.51 -4.67
CA ALA A 26 -3.47 -10.79 -5.54
C ALA A 26 -2.99 -10.95 -7.00
N PRO A 27 -3.69 -11.73 -7.85
CA PRO A 27 -3.29 -11.93 -9.25
C PRO A 27 -3.15 -10.64 -10.07
N ARG A 28 -3.86 -9.57 -9.67
CA ARG A 28 -3.83 -8.25 -10.33
C ARG A 28 -3.03 -7.20 -9.56
N GLU A 29 -2.59 -7.51 -8.35
CA GLU A 29 -1.88 -6.60 -7.45
C GLU A 29 -0.70 -7.37 -6.85
N PRO A 30 0.42 -7.46 -7.59
CA PRO A 30 1.64 -8.07 -7.07
C PRO A 30 2.20 -7.18 -5.95
N ARG A 31 2.99 -7.76 -5.05
CA ARG A 31 3.62 -7.00 -3.95
C ARG A 31 4.66 -6.02 -4.53
N TYR A 32 4.31 -4.74 -4.56
CA TYR A 32 5.17 -3.71 -5.15
C TYR A 32 6.36 -3.36 -4.25
N ALA A 33 6.25 -3.63 -2.94
CA ALA A 33 7.34 -3.47 -1.99
C ALA A 33 8.57 -4.34 -2.31
N ASP A 34 8.35 -5.53 -2.88
CA ASP A 34 9.41 -6.49 -3.23
C ASP A 34 9.95 -6.30 -4.66
N ASN A 35 9.35 -5.38 -5.43
CA ASN A 35 9.75 -5.13 -6.81
C ASN A 35 10.98 -4.20 -6.89
N THR A 36 11.97 -4.58 -7.72
CA THR A 36 13.20 -3.81 -7.95
C THR A 36 12.96 -2.43 -8.57
N ASP A 37 11.84 -2.22 -9.25
CA ASP A 37 11.50 -0.96 -9.92
C ASP A 37 11.10 0.17 -8.95
N TRP A 38 10.74 -0.18 -7.72
CA TRP A 38 10.20 0.74 -6.73
C TRP A 38 11.12 0.83 -5.50
N SER A 39 11.04 1.93 -4.77
CA SER A 39 11.72 2.11 -3.49
C SER A 39 10.73 2.58 -2.44
N VAL A 40 10.74 1.91 -1.28
CA VAL A 40 9.97 2.32 -0.11
C VAL A 40 10.62 3.57 0.47
N ILE A 41 9.89 4.69 0.45
CA ILE A 41 10.36 5.97 1.00
C ILE A 41 9.79 6.26 2.40
N ALA A 42 8.68 5.64 2.75
CA ALA A 42 8.07 5.76 4.07
C ALA A 42 7.24 4.52 4.38
N SER A 43 7.15 4.17 5.66
CA SER A 43 6.25 3.12 6.14
C SER A 43 5.49 3.56 7.39
N LYS A 44 4.24 3.12 7.52
CA LYS A 44 3.39 3.37 8.70
C LYS A 44 2.59 2.13 9.06
N PRO A 45 2.50 1.76 10.35
CA PRO A 45 1.71 0.61 10.77
C PRO A 45 0.22 0.85 10.54
N PHE A 46 -0.50 -0.17 10.08
CA PHE A 46 -1.93 -0.17 9.83
C PHE A 46 -2.56 -1.50 10.18
N LEU A 47 -3.82 -1.48 10.61
CA LEU A 47 -4.54 -2.68 11.03
C LEU A 47 -4.87 -3.58 9.82
N ASN A 48 -4.42 -4.82 9.84
CA ASN A 48 -4.79 -5.82 8.84
C ASN A 48 -6.20 -6.35 9.11
N ALA A 49 -7.17 -5.83 8.38
CA ALA A 49 -8.57 -6.20 8.46
C ALA A 49 -8.86 -7.69 8.20
N ALA A 50 -8.09 -8.35 7.33
CA ALA A 50 -8.33 -9.74 6.96
C ALA A 50 -7.87 -10.74 8.04
N ARG A 51 -6.87 -10.36 8.84
CA ARG A 51 -6.30 -11.19 9.91
C ARG A 51 -6.77 -10.78 11.32
N SER A 52 -7.63 -9.78 11.42
CA SER A 52 -8.12 -9.25 12.70
C SER A 52 -9.59 -9.59 12.91
N SER A 53 -9.99 -9.80 14.16
CA SER A 53 -11.40 -10.03 14.51
C SER A 53 -12.25 -8.78 14.23
N PRO A 54 -13.45 -8.93 13.62
CA PRO A 54 -14.38 -7.81 13.42
C PRO A 54 -14.79 -7.12 14.73
N LEU A 55 -14.94 -7.89 15.81
CA LEU A 55 -15.36 -7.38 17.12
C LEU A 55 -14.28 -6.51 17.77
N PHE A 56 -13.03 -6.98 17.78
CA PHE A 56 -11.90 -6.24 18.35
C PHE A 56 -11.45 -5.06 17.48
N ARG A 57 -11.91 -4.98 16.23
CA ARG A 57 -11.76 -3.79 15.39
C ARG A 57 -12.82 -2.72 15.67
N ALA A 58 -14.04 -3.13 16.01
CA ALA A 58 -15.14 -2.21 16.32
C ALA A 58 -15.07 -1.69 17.75
N PHE A 59 -14.62 -2.53 18.68
CA PHE A 59 -14.53 -2.21 20.11
C PHE A 59 -13.13 -2.52 20.63
N PHE A 60 -12.42 -1.48 21.07
CA PHE A 60 -11.12 -1.64 21.70
C PHE A 60 -11.29 -2.16 23.13
N ILE A 61 -10.83 -3.38 23.37
CA ILE A 61 -10.79 -4.00 24.69
C ILE A 61 -9.31 -4.14 25.09
N PRO A 62 -8.84 -3.42 26.13
CA PRO A 62 -7.44 -3.49 26.54
C PRO A 62 -7.03 -4.94 26.84
N PHE A 63 -5.77 -5.29 26.55
CA PHE A 63 -5.17 -6.63 26.65
C PHE A 63 -5.70 -7.65 25.63
N LEU A 64 -7.01 -7.83 25.50
CA LEU A 64 -7.58 -8.85 24.62
C LEU A 64 -7.52 -8.44 23.14
N SER A 65 -7.76 -7.17 22.85
CA SER A 65 -7.75 -6.66 21.49
C SER A 65 -6.38 -6.79 20.85
N GLU A 66 -5.29 -6.57 21.59
CA GLU A 66 -3.91 -6.63 21.09
C GLU A 66 -3.53 -8.04 20.61
N HIS A 67 -4.07 -9.09 21.23
CA HIS A 67 -3.84 -10.47 20.80
C HIS A 67 -4.63 -10.85 19.54
N HIS A 68 -5.70 -10.12 19.22
CA HIS A 68 -6.61 -10.43 18.12
C HIS A 68 -6.59 -9.39 16.98
N THR A 69 -5.74 -8.38 17.07
CA THR A 69 -5.49 -7.40 16.03
C THR A 69 -4.09 -7.60 15.45
N THR A 70 -4.02 -7.93 14.16
CA THR A 70 -2.74 -8.01 13.46
C THR A 70 -2.49 -6.69 12.74
N TYR A 71 -1.32 -6.10 12.94
CA TYR A 71 -0.91 -4.90 12.22
C TYR A 71 0.03 -5.28 11.07
N THR A 72 -0.22 -4.70 9.90
CA THR A 72 0.72 -4.66 8.78
C THR A 72 1.21 -3.22 8.58
N ARG A 73 1.87 -2.90 7.46
CA ARG A 73 2.40 -1.57 7.17
C ARG A 73 1.86 -1.06 5.83
N TYR A 74 1.39 0.18 5.82
CA TYR A 74 1.33 0.96 4.58
C TYR A 74 2.73 1.40 4.20
N VAL A 75 3.07 1.19 2.94
CA VAL A 75 4.33 1.64 2.35
C VAL A 75 4.03 2.68 1.28
N ILE A 76 4.82 3.75 1.29
CA ILE A 76 4.84 4.72 0.20
C ILE A 76 6.03 4.37 -0.68
N LEU A 77 5.74 4.09 -1.94
CA LEU A 77 6.67 3.64 -2.96
C LEU A 77 6.92 4.77 -3.96
N LYS A 78 8.17 4.94 -4.35
CA LYS A 78 8.60 5.85 -5.40
C LYS A 78 9.28 5.05 -6.51
N PRO A 79 9.02 5.34 -7.80
CA PRO A 79 9.68 4.61 -8.87
C PRO A 79 11.16 4.99 -8.91
N ARG A 80 12.05 4.01 -9.09
CA ARG A 80 13.51 4.19 -9.19
C ARG A 80 13.98 4.73 -10.55
N ARG A 81 13.08 5.40 -11.28
CA ARG A 81 13.42 5.90 -12.62
C ARG A 81 14.48 6.98 -12.56
N PRO A 82 15.45 6.99 -13.49
CA PRO A 82 16.27 8.15 -13.70
C PRO A 82 15.33 9.33 -14.01
N LYS A 83 15.48 10.44 -13.27
CA LYS A 83 14.73 11.68 -13.53
C LYS A 83 14.86 11.99 -15.03
N GLN A 84 13.77 11.86 -15.80
CA GLN A 84 13.79 12.42 -17.14
C GLN A 84 14.04 13.93 -17.00
N PRO A 85 15.04 14.50 -17.71
CA PRO A 85 15.27 15.92 -17.65
C PRO A 85 14.01 16.63 -18.11
N ARG A 86 13.44 17.45 -17.24
CA ARG A 86 12.28 18.27 -17.55
C ARG A 86 12.69 19.22 -18.67
N LYS A 87 12.32 18.93 -19.92
CA LYS A 87 12.48 19.90 -21.01
C LYS A 87 11.67 21.14 -20.63
N ARG A 88 12.36 22.21 -20.22
CA ARG A 88 11.74 23.52 -20.11
C ARG A 88 11.36 23.92 -21.53
N SER A 89 10.07 23.95 -21.83
CA SER A 89 9.56 24.67 -22.99
C SER A 89 9.81 26.15 -22.73
N HIS A 90 10.92 26.67 -23.27
CA HIS A 90 11.09 28.11 -23.41
C HIS A 90 10.12 28.55 -24.51
N ALA A 91 9.09 29.29 -24.11
CA ALA A 91 8.33 30.16 -24.99
C ALA A 91 9.03 31.53 -25.03
#